data_AF-A0AAE0B988-F1
#
_entry.id   AF-A0AAE0B988-F1
#
_cell.length_a   1.000
_cell.length_b   1.000
_cell.length_c   1.000
_cell.angle_alpha   90.00
_cell.angle_beta   90.00
_cell.angle_gamma   90.00
#
_symmetry.space_group_name_H-M   'P 1'
#
loop_
_entity.id
_entity.type
_entity.pdbx_description
1 polymer ?
#
loop_
_entity_poly.entity_id
_entity_poly.type
_entity_poly.pdbx_seq_one_letter_code
_entity_poly.pdbx_strand_id
1 'polypeptide(L)'
;MSISGTCDVFCGNYVVQSLCFYTNQTKYGPFGHTSGSPFNFPMKEGVIIGFHGRGWPSVGYVDAIGVYVKPLEDLLCSTHKGHSYNLENPTKRELWGGNGGKDWNYQPNDVITEIKVHHGKYIDSISFKSKDEDGNWRTYGGTGGKEEPPFQIDWPSDYLASISGT
;
A
#
# COMPACT_ATOMS: atom_id res chain seq x y z
N MET A 1 4.54 6.31 -10.39
CA MET A 1 3.25 6.29 -9.66
C MET A 1 2.79 4.86 -9.41
N SER A 2 3.38 4.17 -8.44
CA SER A 2 2.86 2.89 -7.92
C SER A 2 1.61 3.01 -7.08
N ILE A 3 1.46 4.17 -6.43
CA ILE A 3 0.27 4.54 -5.68
C ILE A 3 0.02 6.03 -5.88
N SER A 4 -1.24 6.38 -6.08
CA SER A 4 -1.72 7.76 -6.15
C SER A 4 -2.99 7.87 -5.33
N GLY A 5 -3.35 9.08 -4.94
CA GLY A 5 -4.56 9.28 -4.18
C GLY A 5 -4.89 10.74 -3.99
N THR A 6 -5.86 10.99 -3.13
CA THR A 6 -6.19 12.33 -2.65
C THR A 6 -6.22 12.33 -1.13
N CYS A 7 -5.87 13.46 -0.54
CA CYS A 7 -6.09 13.76 0.88
C CYS A 7 -7.13 14.86 1.01
N ASP A 8 -7.93 14.81 2.07
CA ASP A 8 -8.93 15.82 2.40
C ASP A 8 -8.88 16.13 3.90
N VAL A 9 -9.43 17.27 4.30
CA VAL A 9 -9.46 17.68 5.72
C VAL A 9 -10.74 17.17 6.36
N PHE A 10 -10.59 16.32 7.37
CA PHE A 10 -11.68 15.82 8.20
C PHE A 10 -11.44 16.19 9.66
N CYS A 11 -12.39 16.90 10.28
CA CYS A 11 -12.29 17.35 11.69
C CYS A 11 -10.94 18.04 12.01
N GLY A 12 -10.42 18.86 11.08
CA GLY A 12 -9.17 19.60 11.23
C GLY A 12 -7.88 18.79 10.97
N ASN A 13 -7.98 17.52 10.57
CA ASN A 13 -6.84 16.66 10.26
C ASN A 13 -6.87 16.22 8.80
N TYR A 14 -5.70 16.08 8.17
CA TYR A 14 -5.60 15.44 6.85
C TYR A 14 -5.86 13.94 6.97
N VAL A 15 -6.68 13.42 6.05
CA VAL A 15 -7.04 12.01 5.98
C VAL A 15 -6.92 11.54 4.53
N VAL A 16 -6.50 10.30 4.31
CA VAL A 16 -6.48 9.70 2.98
C VAL A 16 -7.93 9.53 2.48
N GLN A 17 -8.28 10.28 1.45
CA GLN A 17 -9.62 10.30 0.89
C GLN A 17 -9.79 9.28 -0.23
N SER A 18 -8.77 9.13 -1.10
CA SER A 18 -8.78 8.08 -2.11
C SER A 18 -7.42 7.44 -2.34
N LEU A 19 -7.45 6.22 -2.88
CA LEU A 19 -6.27 5.48 -3.31
C LEU A 19 -6.51 4.78 -4.66
N CYS A 20 -5.47 4.77 -5.48
CA CYS A 20 -5.31 3.89 -6.62
C CYS A 20 -4.02 3.09 -6.43
N PHE A 21 -4.09 1.78 -6.63
CA PHE A 21 -2.94 0.89 -6.65
C PHE A 21 -2.62 0.53 -8.10
N TYR A 22 -1.35 0.60 -8.47
CA TYR A 22 -0.89 0.26 -9.81
C TYR A 22 0.00 -0.96 -9.73
N THR A 23 -0.28 -1.93 -10.59
CA THR A 23 0.61 -3.05 -10.87
C THR A 23 1.29 -2.85 -12.22
N ASN A 24 2.22 -3.73 -12.58
CA ASN A 24 2.78 -3.74 -13.93
C ASN A 24 1.74 -4.14 -15.01
N GLN A 25 0.59 -4.69 -14.62
CA GLN A 25 -0.47 -5.10 -15.54
C GLN A 25 -1.67 -4.15 -15.58
N THR A 26 -2.06 -3.57 -14.44
CA THR A 26 -3.31 -2.83 -14.36
C THR A 26 -3.35 -1.79 -13.23
N LYS A 27 -4.48 -1.10 -13.12
CA LYS A 27 -4.82 -0.14 -12.07
C LYS A 27 -6.04 -0.63 -11.30
N TYR A 28 -5.97 -0.60 -9.98
CA TYR A 28 -7.08 -0.84 -9.06
C TYR A 28 -7.51 0.46 -8.38
N GLY A 29 -8.82 0.72 -8.33
CA GLY A 29 -9.42 1.94 -7.80
C GLY A 29 -9.87 2.95 -8.89
N PRO A 30 -10.19 4.20 -8.53
CA PRO A 30 -10.04 4.78 -7.20
C PRO A 30 -10.97 4.14 -6.17
N PHE A 31 -10.42 3.88 -4.99
CA PHE A 31 -11.20 3.63 -3.77
C PHE A 31 -11.37 4.97 -3.05
N GLY A 32 -12.55 5.25 -2.52
CA GLY A 32 -12.90 6.53 -1.89
C GLY A 32 -13.24 7.65 -2.88
N HIS A 33 -13.47 8.86 -2.38
CA HIS A 33 -13.79 10.04 -3.20
C HIS A 33 -12.52 10.77 -3.66
N THR A 34 -12.52 11.29 -4.88
CA THR A 34 -11.34 11.91 -5.51
C THR A 34 -11.37 13.45 -5.50
N SER A 35 -12.19 14.07 -4.65
CA SER A 35 -12.39 15.53 -4.65
C SER A 35 -11.34 16.31 -3.86
N GLY A 36 -10.46 15.62 -3.13
CA GLY A 36 -9.40 16.19 -2.30
C GLY A 36 -8.14 16.55 -3.08
N SER A 37 -7.11 16.99 -2.35
CA SER A 37 -5.81 17.36 -2.90
C SER A 37 -5.04 16.12 -3.35
N PRO A 38 -4.61 16.02 -4.62
CA PRO A 38 -3.93 14.85 -5.12
C PRO A 38 -2.53 14.70 -4.52
N PHE A 39 -2.10 13.47 -4.31
CA PHE A 39 -0.72 13.11 -4.07
C PHE A 39 -0.29 11.97 -4.99
N ASN A 40 1.01 11.91 -5.26
CA ASN A 40 1.62 10.78 -5.94
C ASN A 40 3.01 10.52 -5.37
N PHE A 41 3.44 9.26 -5.41
CA PHE A 41 4.80 8.89 -5.10
C PHE A 41 5.65 8.91 -6.36
N PRO A 42 6.63 9.84 -6.48
CA PRO A 42 7.69 9.70 -7.46
C PRO A 42 8.60 8.56 -7.00
N MET A 43 8.60 7.47 -7.75
CA MET A 43 9.39 6.28 -7.46
C MET A 43 10.14 5.90 -8.74
N LYS A 44 11.47 5.84 -8.64
CA LYS A 44 12.28 5.16 -9.64
C LYS A 44 12.06 3.66 -9.48
N GLU A 45 12.13 2.94 -10.58
CA GLU A 45 11.92 1.50 -10.76
C GLU A 45 12.03 0.64 -9.48
N GLY A 46 11.07 -0.26 -9.31
CA GLY A 46 11.01 -1.14 -8.15
C GLY A 46 9.60 -1.64 -7.86
N VAL A 47 9.55 -2.60 -6.94
CA VAL A 47 8.36 -3.30 -6.47
C VAL A 47 8.04 -2.84 -5.05
N ILE A 48 6.76 -2.55 -4.78
CA ILE A 48 6.31 -2.35 -3.40
C ILE A 48 6.21 -3.72 -2.73
N ILE A 49 6.94 -3.87 -1.62
CA ILE A 49 7.00 -5.10 -0.83
C ILE A 49 6.43 -4.94 0.59
N GLY A 50 5.93 -3.75 0.91
CA GLY A 50 5.41 -3.45 2.23
C GLY A 50 4.81 -2.06 2.27
N PHE A 51 4.04 -1.82 3.33
CA PHE A 51 3.37 -0.57 3.60
C PHE A 51 3.63 -0.15 5.04
N HIS A 52 3.60 1.15 5.29
CA HIS A 52 3.51 1.71 6.64
C HIS A 52 2.53 2.87 6.60
N GLY A 53 2.06 3.32 7.75
CA GLY A 53 1.12 4.42 7.76
C GLY A 53 0.60 4.72 9.14
N ARG A 54 -0.51 5.46 9.16
CA ARG A 54 -1.21 5.87 10.36
C ARG A 54 -2.70 5.64 10.20
N GLY A 55 -3.37 5.19 11.26
CA GLY A 55 -4.81 5.01 11.23
C GLY A 55 -5.39 4.72 12.61
N TRP A 56 -6.71 4.78 12.71
CA TRP A 56 -7.44 4.54 13.95
C TRP A 56 -8.00 3.11 13.98
N PRO A 57 -7.52 2.21 14.87
CA PRO A 57 -7.92 0.79 14.88
C PRO A 57 -9.37 0.48 15.26
N SER A 58 -10.19 1.50 15.47
CA SER A 58 -11.57 1.34 15.97
C SER A 58 -12.51 2.18 15.11
N VAL A 59 -12.69 3.45 15.46
CA VAL A 59 -13.55 4.37 14.72
C VAL A 59 -12.66 5.43 14.08
N GLY A 60 -12.45 5.33 12.77
CA GLY A 60 -11.70 6.31 12.01
C GLY A 60 -11.20 5.75 10.69
N TYR A 61 -10.24 6.48 10.12
CA TYR A 61 -9.79 6.28 8.76
C TYR A 61 -8.29 5.93 8.73
N VAL A 62 -7.79 5.68 7.53
CA VAL A 62 -6.36 5.74 7.24
C VAL A 62 -5.96 7.21 7.14
N ASP A 63 -5.24 7.71 8.13
CA ASP A 63 -4.75 9.08 8.17
C ASP A 63 -3.59 9.29 7.21
N ALA A 64 -2.67 8.32 7.12
CA ALA A 64 -1.49 8.41 6.26
C ALA A 64 -1.03 7.04 5.75
N ILE A 65 -0.35 7.05 4.60
CA ILE A 65 0.21 5.85 3.97
C ILE A 65 1.58 6.13 3.36
N GLY A 66 2.47 5.14 3.46
CA GLY A 66 3.78 5.09 2.85
C GLY A 66 4.12 3.66 2.45
N VAL A 67 5.21 3.50 1.69
CA VAL A 67 5.57 2.22 1.06
C VAL A 67 7.03 1.82 1.35
N TYR A 68 7.29 0.51 1.31
CA TYR A 68 8.63 -0.07 1.25
C TYR A 68 8.90 -0.62 -0.14
N VAL A 69 10.08 -0.35 -0.67
CA VAL A 69 10.42 -0.63 -2.06
C VAL A 69 11.71 -1.43 -2.16
N LYS A 70 11.75 -2.38 -3.09
CA LYS A 70 12.97 -3.05 -3.55
C LYS A 70 13.08 -3.06 -5.08
N PRO A 71 14.28 -3.08 -5.65
CA PRO A 71 14.49 -3.45 -7.05
C PRO A 71 13.82 -4.80 -7.37
N LEU A 72 13.27 -4.94 -8.57
CA LEU A 72 12.67 -6.21 -9.01
C LEU A 72 13.72 -7.33 -9.06
N GLU A 73 14.95 -7.00 -9.46
CA GLU A 73 16.07 -7.93 -9.59
C GLU A 73 16.38 -8.62 -8.25
N ASP A 74 16.39 -7.87 -7.14
CA ASP A 74 16.63 -8.40 -5.80
C ASP A 74 15.58 -9.44 -5.38
N LEU A 75 14.33 -9.27 -5.83
CA LEU A 75 13.24 -10.20 -5.54
C LEU A 75 13.28 -11.44 -6.43
N LEU A 76 13.66 -11.30 -7.70
CA LEU A 76 13.77 -12.42 -8.62
C LEU A 76 14.94 -13.35 -8.25
N CYS A 77 16.08 -12.79 -7.85
CA CYS A 77 17.26 -13.56 -7.46
C CYS A 77 17.02 -14.42 -6.20
N SER A 78 16.19 -13.95 -5.25
CA SER A 78 15.86 -14.64 -3.99
C SER A 78 15.28 -16.05 -4.14
N THR A 79 14.77 -16.38 -5.33
CA THR A 79 14.21 -17.71 -5.66
C THR A 79 15.28 -18.77 -5.99
N HIS A 80 16.53 -18.36 -6.24
CA HIS A 80 17.65 -19.28 -6.48
C HIS A 80 18.48 -19.46 -5.20
N LYS A 81 18.21 -20.53 -4.45
CA LYS A 81 18.98 -20.94 -3.27
C LYS A 81 20.48 -21.00 -3.59
N GLY A 82 21.29 -20.16 -2.95
CA GLY A 82 22.73 -20.41 -2.82
C GLY A 82 23.71 -19.23 -2.94
N HIS A 83 23.26 -17.99 -3.18
CA HIS A 83 24.15 -16.82 -3.11
C HIS A 83 23.55 -15.75 -2.19
N SER A 84 24.28 -15.40 -1.13
CA SER A 84 23.97 -14.26 -0.28
C SER A 84 24.32 -12.96 -1.02
N TYR A 85 23.41 -12.48 -1.87
CA TYR A 85 23.41 -11.06 -2.24
C TYR A 85 22.96 -10.28 -1.00
N ASN A 86 23.58 -9.12 -0.75
CA ASN A 86 23.20 -8.23 0.34
C ASN A 86 21.70 -7.96 0.23
N LEU A 87 20.92 -8.48 1.18
CA LEU A 87 19.52 -8.11 1.36
C LEU A 87 19.52 -6.67 1.87
N GLU A 88 19.74 -5.70 0.98
CA GLU A 88 19.62 -4.30 1.37
C GLU A 88 18.23 -4.11 2.00
N ASN A 89 18.23 -3.41 3.14
CA ASN A 89 16.99 -3.12 3.83
C ASN A 89 16.04 -2.41 2.84
N PRO A 90 14.75 -2.80 2.78
CA PRO A 90 13.79 -2.16 1.90
C PRO A 90 13.83 -0.64 2.05
N THR A 91 13.85 0.08 0.94
CA THR A 91 13.85 1.54 0.98
C THR A 91 12.50 2.02 1.49
N LYS A 92 12.46 2.59 2.70
CA LYS A 92 11.27 3.24 3.25
C LYS A 92 11.03 4.57 2.53
N ARG A 93 9.85 4.75 1.95
CA ARG A 93 9.41 6.01 1.33
C ARG A 93 8.54 6.82 2.30
N GLU A 94 8.41 8.11 2.01
CA GLU A 94 7.70 9.09 2.84
C GLU A 94 6.24 8.69 3.12
N LEU A 95 5.64 9.27 4.17
CA LEU A 95 4.22 9.14 4.45
C LEU A 95 3.46 10.30 3.80
N TRP A 96 2.35 10.00 3.13
CA TRP A 96 1.40 11.01 2.67
C TRP A 96 0.11 10.91 3.47
N GLY A 97 -0.37 12.05 3.96
CA GLY A 97 -1.58 12.13 4.79
C GLY A 97 -1.40 13.00 6.01
N GLY A 98 -2.19 12.76 7.05
CA GLY A 98 -2.16 13.49 8.31
C GLY A 98 -1.41 12.81 9.44
N ASN A 99 -1.33 13.52 10.56
CA ASN A 99 -0.62 13.08 11.77
C ASN A 99 -1.52 12.36 12.78
N GLY A 100 -2.79 12.12 12.44
CA GLY A 100 -3.73 11.38 13.28
C GLY A 100 -3.39 9.89 13.37
N GLY A 101 -4.16 9.15 14.16
CA GLY A 101 -4.05 7.69 14.27
C GLY A 101 -2.78 7.19 14.98
N LYS A 102 -2.68 5.86 15.05
CA LYS A 102 -1.47 5.16 15.51
C LYS A 102 -0.65 4.72 14.31
N ASP A 103 0.67 4.75 14.46
CA ASP A 103 1.58 4.18 13.48
C ASP A 103 1.34 2.68 13.33
N TRP A 104 1.43 2.20 12.09
CA TRP A 104 1.42 0.80 11.77
C TRP A 104 2.45 0.48 10.69
N ASN A 105 2.91 -0.76 10.68
CA ASN A 105 3.94 -1.25 9.79
C ASN A 105 3.57 -2.64 9.29
N TYR A 106 3.58 -2.81 7.97
CA TYR A 106 3.37 -4.07 7.28
C TYR A 106 4.54 -4.33 6.33
N GLN A 107 5.45 -5.22 6.74
CA GLN A 107 6.63 -5.57 5.97
C GLN A 107 6.83 -7.08 6.07
N PRO A 108 6.09 -7.87 5.27
CA PRO A 108 6.24 -9.32 5.23
C PRO A 108 7.63 -9.74 4.72
N ASN A 109 8.03 -10.98 4.98
CA ASN A 109 9.30 -11.51 4.46
C ASN A 109 9.17 -12.00 3.01
N ASP A 110 7.95 -12.29 2.56
CA ASP A 110 7.61 -12.67 1.19
C ASP A 110 6.70 -11.61 0.53
N VAL A 111 6.29 -11.84 -0.72
CA VAL A 111 5.53 -10.88 -1.52
C VAL A 111 4.08 -10.72 -1.06
N ILE A 112 3.54 -9.52 -1.25
CA ILE A 112 2.13 -9.20 -1.05
C ILE A 112 1.34 -9.82 -2.22
N THR A 113 0.35 -10.64 -1.91
CA THR A 113 -0.45 -11.37 -2.89
C THR A 113 -1.88 -10.85 -3.00
N GLU A 114 -2.40 -10.22 -1.94
CA GLU A 114 -3.76 -9.69 -1.95
C GLU A 114 -3.83 -8.34 -1.22
N ILE A 115 -4.64 -7.43 -1.77
CA ILE A 115 -5.01 -6.18 -1.12
C ILE A 115 -6.52 -6.07 -1.10
N LYS A 116 -7.05 -5.65 0.04
CA LYS A 116 -8.46 -5.31 0.23
C LYS A 116 -8.59 -3.91 0.79
N VAL A 117 -9.60 -3.17 0.33
CA VAL A 117 -9.85 -1.79 0.79
C VAL A 117 -11.31 -1.66 1.22
N HIS A 118 -11.51 -1.12 2.41
CA HIS A 118 -12.81 -0.67 2.89
C HIS A 118 -12.88 0.85 2.75
N HIS A 119 -13.92 1.36 2.11
CA HIS A 119 -14.02 2.79 1.86
C HIS A 119 -15.47 3.30 1.80
N GLY A 120 -15.63 4.58 2.09
CA GLY A 120 -16.83 5.37 1.82
C GLY A 120 -16.42 6.68 1.16
N LYS A 121 -16.63 7.81 1.85
CA LYS A 121 -16.03 9.08 1.41
C LYS A 121 -14.49 9.04 1.51
N TYR A 122 -13.97 8.40 2.54
CA TYR A 122 -12.54 8.25 2.83
C TYR A 122 -12.14 6.78 2.82
N ILE A 123 -10.84 6.51 2.96
CA ILE A 123 -10.34 5.15 3.18
C ILE A 123 -10.52 4.78 4.65
N ASP A 124 -11.43 3.85 4.93
CA ASP A 124 -11.69 3.36 6.29
C ASP A 124 -10.59 2.41 6.73
N SER A 125 -10.27 1.40 5.92
CA SER A 125 -9.16 0.48 6.19
C SER A 125 -8.58 -0.15 4.93
N ILE A 126 -7.34 -0.63 5.08
CA ILE A 126 -6.61 -1.40 4.07
C ILE A 126 -6.14 -2.69 4.73
N SER A 127 -6.37 -3.81 4.05
CA SER A 127 -5.92 -5.12 4.49
C SER A 127 -4.95 -5.72 3.47
N PHE A 128 -3.94 -6.40 3.98
CA PHE A 128 -2.94 -7.07 3.17
C PHE A 128 -2.86 -8.55 3.53
N LYS A 129 -2.50 -9.35 2.53
CA LYS A 129 -1.95 -10.69 2.72
C LYS A 129 -0.65 -10.83 1.97
N SER A 130 0.24 -11.62 2.54
CA SER A 130 1.45 -12.09 1.91
C SER A 130 1.50 -13.61 1.90
N LYS A 131 2.36 -14.15 1.05
CA LYS A 131 2.54 -15.59 0.88
C LYS A 131 3.03 -16.31 2.14
N ASP A 132 3.77 -15.62 3.01
CA ASP A 132 4.35 -16.15 4.25
C ASP A 132 3.42 -16.07 5.48
N GLU A 133 2.22 -15.50 5.35
CA GLU A 133 1.30 -15.28 6.49
C GLU A 133 0.11 -16.26 6.53
N ASP A 134 0.22 -17.43 5.89
CA ASP A 134 -0.81 -18.50 5.87
C ASP A 134 -2.20 -18.03 5.44
N GLY A 135 -2.28 -16.94 4.66
CA GLY A 135 -3.54 -16.35 4.21
C GLY A 135 -4.31 -15.57 5.28
N ASN A 136 -3.65 -15.11 6.35
CA ASN A 136 -4.27 -14.22 7.34
C ASN A 136 -4.25 -12.76 6.89
N TRP A 137 -5.38 -12.06 7.00
CA TRP A 137 -5.45 -10.62 6.72
C TRP A 137 -4.81 -9.79 7.84
N ARG A 138 -3.93 -8.85 7.47
CA ARG A 138 -3.49 -7.75 8.34
C ARG A 138 -4.22 -6.47 7.96
N THR A 139 -5.13 -6.02 8.82
CA THR A 139 -5.98 -4.84 8.58
C THR A 139 -5.50 -3.62 9.36
N TYR A 140 -5.45 -2.48 8.68
CA TYR A 140 -5.03 -1.20 9.23
C TYR A 140 -6.06 -0.12 8.91
N GLY A 141 -6.51 0.59 9.94
CA GLY A 141 -7.62 1.56 9.85
C GLY A 141 -8.82 1.14 10.70
N GLY A 142 -9.97 1.77 10.46
CA GLY A 142 -11.20 1.54 11.22
C GLY A 142 -12.07 0.40 10.67
N THR A 143 -13.22 0.22 11.31
CA THR A 143 -14.19 -0.84 10.97
C THR A 143 -15.34 -0.37 10.06
N GLY A 144 -15.26 0.86 9.54
CA GLY A 144 -16.26 1.45 8.66
C GLY A 144 -16.09 1.07 7.19
N GLY A 145 -16.79 1.80 6.32
CA GLY A 145 -16.70 1.66 4.88
C GLY A 145 -17.40 0.42 4.32
N LYS A 146 -17.65 0.46 3.00
CA LYS A 146 -18.05 -0.72 2.24
C LYS A 146 -16.81 -1.53 1.89
N GLU A 147 -16.89 -2.84 2.08
CA GLU A 147 -15.88 -3.79 1.60
C GLU A 147 -15.97 -3.91 0.06
N GLU A 148 -14.86 -3.68 -0.63
CA GLU A 148 -14.70 -4.08 -2.03
C GLU A 148 -14.08 -5.48 -2.14
N PRO A 149 -14.32 -6.21 -3.24
CA PRO A 149 -13.64 -7.47 -3.50
C PRO A 149 -12.11 -7.28 -3.44
N PRO A 150 -11.36 -8.18 -2.76
CA PRO A 150 -9.91 -8.12 -2.77
C PRO A 150 -9.39 -8.34 -4.19
N PHE A 151 -8.36 -7.60 -4.57
CA PHE A 151 -7.65 -7.87 -5.81
C PHE A 151 -6.38 -8.68 -5.54
N GLN A 152 -6.11 -9.61 -6.46
CA GLN A 152 -4.98 -10.53 -6.40
C GLN A 152 -3.80 -9.96 -7.18
N ILE A 153 -2.60 -10.27 -6.73
CA ILE A 153 -1.34 -9.93 -7.38
C ILE A 153 -0.59 -11.24 -7.62
N ASP A 154 -0.61 -11.70 -8.86
CA ASP A 154 -0.04 -12.98 -9.29
C ASP A 154 1.48 -12.89 -9.49
N TRP A 155 2.23 -12.89 -8.39
CA TRP A 155 3.69 -12.90 -8.43
C TRP A 155 4.25 -14.17 -9.10
N PRO A 156 5.27 -14.08 -10.00
CA PRO A 156 6.03 -12.89 -10.38
C PRO A 156 5.53 -12.16 -11.63
N SER A 157 4.43 -12.60 -12.26
CA SER A 157 3.92 -11.96 -13.48
C SER A 157 3.20 -10.63 -13.21
N ASP A 158 2.54 -10.50 -12.07
CA ASP A 158 1.93 -9.25 -11.58
C ASP A 158 2.61 -8.84 -10.27
N TYR A 159 2.87 -7.54 -10.13
CA TYR A 159 3.48 -6.95 -8.95
C TYR A 159 3.15 -5.47 -8.84
N LEU A 160 3.11 -4.96 -7.61
CA LEU A 160 2.89 -3.53 -7.34
C LEU A 160 4.06 -2.71 -7.86
N ALA A 161 3.90 -2.16 -9.06
CA ALA A 161 4.97 -1.53 -9.82
C ALA A 161 5.00 -0.04 -9.55
N SER A 162 6.18 0.53 -9.32
CA SER A 162 6.32 1.97 -9.56
C SER A 162 6.14 2.29 -11.02
N ILE A 163 5.18 3.14 -11.32
CA ILE A 163 5.16 3.74 -12.67
C ILE A 163 6.36 4.71 -12.76
N SER A 164 7.31 4.45 -13.64
CA SER A 164 8.30 5.45 -14.04
C SER A 164 7.59 6.57 -14.83
N GLY A 165 7.92 7.83 -14.55
CA GLY A 165 7.30 9.00 -15.19
C GLY A 165 7.62 9.10 -16.68
N THR A 166 6.82 9.89 -17.39
CA THR A 166 7.16 10.44 -18.72
C THR A 166 8.09 11.63 -18.58
#